data_AF-A0A8K0FYH2-F1
#
_entry.id   AF-A0A8K0FYH2-F1
#
_cell.length_a   1.000
_cell.length_b   1.000
_cell.length_c   1.000
_cell.angle_alpha   90.00
_cell.angle_beta   90.00
_cell.angle_gamma   90.00
#
_symmetry.space_group_name_H-M   'P 1'
#
loop_
_entity.id
_entity.type
_entity.pdbx_description
1 polymer ?
#
loop_
_entity_poly.entity_id
_entity_poly.type
_entity_poly.pdbx_seq_one_letter_code
_entity_poly.pdbx_strand_id
1 'polypeptide(L)'
;MAFLGFQLFSWQVDIARLGYQNRHSKLSLRKLEAIPASRAMGFNKAVANRFFDLMEKVVERYGLTVEKISHVDKTGITVNPKTQSRVSSLKRRRQVEVLTSADRRQTYICYWASRAYMLPMLVFPRKRLQQELQLGKSPGA
;
A
#
# COMPACT_ATOMS: atom_id res chain seq x y z
N MET A 1 -13.37 22.14 27.83
CA MET A 1 -12.18 21.73 28.63
C MET A 1 -11.28 20.69 27.96
N ALA A 2 -11.79 19.72 27.17
CA ALA A 2 -10.95 18.69 26.54
C ALA A 2 -9.98 19.18 25.44
N PHE A 3 -10.34 20.24 24.71
CA PHE A 3 -9.52 20.80 23.61
C PHE A 3 -8.19 21.40 24.10
N LEU A 4 -8.22 22.13 25.22
CA LEU A 4 -7.02 22.73 25.83
C LEU A 4 -6.05 21.67 26.37
N GLY A 5 -6.57 20.58 26.94
CA GLY A 5 -5.74 19.47 27.43
C GLY A 5 -4.99 18.74 26.32
N PHE A 6 -5.61 18.57 25.15
CA PHE A 6 -4.97 17.94 23.99
C PHE A 6 -3.83 18.80 23.42
N GLN A 7 -4.02 20.12 23.41
CA GLN A 7 -3.05 21.08 22.89
C GLN A 7 -1.81 21.22 23.80
N LEU A 8 -2.01 21.23 25.12
CA LEU A 8 -0.94 21.22 26.12
C LEU A 8 -0.11 19.92 26.07
N PHE A 9 -0.77 18.78 25.93
CA PHE A 9 -0.10 17.48 25.79
C PHE A 9 0.74 17.41 24.52
N SER A 10 0.22 17.90 23.39
CA SER A 10 0.99 18.00 22.14
C SER A 10 2.25 18.86 22.31
N TRP A 11 2.13 20.00 22.98
CA TRP A 11 3.25 20.91 23.23
C TRP A 11 4.35 20.29 24.10
N GLN A 12 4.00 19.59 25.17
CA GLN A 12 4.99 18.88 26.00
C GLN A 12 5.73 17.80 25.22
N VAL A 13 5.03 17.05 24.37
CA VAL A 13 5.63 16.02 23.51
C VAL A 13 6.57 16.65 22.47
N ASP A 14 6.21 17.81 21.92
CA ASP A 14 7.05 18.53 20.95
C ASP A 14 8.32 19.12 21.60
N ILE A 15 8.23 19.67 22.82
CA ILE A 15 9.41 20.14 23.57
C ILE A 15 10.37 18.99 23.88
N ALA A 16 9.86 17.86 24.37
CA ALA A 16 10.66 16.68 24.66
C ALA A 16 11.35 16.14 23.38
N ARG A 17 10.64 16.18 22.26
CA ARG A 17 11.16 15.79 20.94
C ARG A 17 12.31 16.70 20.48
N LEU A 18 12.14 18.01 20.58
CA LEU A 18 13.19 18.97 20.20
C LEU A 18 14.45 18.77 21.07
N GLY A 19 14.28 18.56 22.37
CA GLY A 19 15.38 18.25 23.29
C GLY A 19 16.13 16.98 22.91
N TYR A 20 15.43 15.90 22.52
CA TYR A 20 16.05 14.66 22.07
C TYR A 20 16.81 14.81 20.74
N GLN A 21 16.24 15.52 19.76
CA GLN A 21 16.89 15.75 18.46
C GLN A 21 18.15 16.61 18.57
N ASN A 22 18.18 17.57 19.49
CA ASN A 22 19.36 18.39 19.77
C ASN A 22 20.51 17.57 20.37
N ARG A 23 20.20 16.63 21.26
CA ARG A 23 21.21 15.72 21.85
C ARG A 23 21.72 14.66 20.87
N HIS A 24 20.93 14.31 19.86
CA HIS A 24 21.29 13.29 18.87
C HIS A 24 21.16 13.80 17.43
N SER A 25 22.06 14.70 17.03
CA SER A 25 22.08 15.35 15.71
C SER A 25 22.14 14.40 14.51
N LYS A 26 22.57 13.15 14.74
CA LYS A 26 22.65 12.06 13.75
C LYS A 26 21.33 11.31 13.54
N LEU A 27 20.32 11.53 14.39
CA LEU A 27 19.03 10.84 14.34
C LEU A 27 17.89 11.78 13.91
N SER A 28 16.87 11.22 13.27
CA SER A 28 15.68 11.93 12.85
C SER A 28 14.44 11.07 13.08
N LEU A 29 13.35 11.67 13.54
CA LEU A 29 12.06 10.98 13.66
C LEU A 29 11.37 10.95 12.30
N ARG A 30 11.01 9.76 11.84
CA ARG A 30 10.35 9.53 10.56
C ARG A 30 9.02 8.84 10.76
N LYS A 31 8.04 9.21 9.92
CA LYS A 31 6.82 8.43 9.76
C LYS A 31 7.20 7.22 8.91
N LEU A 32 6.81 6.04 9.38
CA LEU A 32 7.04 4.81 8.62
C LEU A 32 6.17 4.80 7.38
N GLU A 33 6.64 4.09 6.36
CA GLU A 33 5.83 3.72 5.20
C GLU A 33 5.48 2.22 5.30
N ALA A 34 4.20 1.91 5.13
CA ALA A 34 3.72 0.54 5.15
C ALA A 34 4.06 -0.12 3.81
N ILE A 35 4.99 -1.07 3.79
CA ILE A 35 5.26 -1.86 2.58
C ILE A 35 4.76 -3.29 2.80
N PRO A 36 3.93 -3.82 1.88
CA PRO A 36 3.52 -5.22 1.96
C PRO A 36 4.71 -6.13 1.69
N ALA A 37 4.83 -7.21 2.46
CA ALA A 37 5.97 -8.15 2.35
C ALA A 37 6.18 -8.71 0.92
N SER A 38 5.09 -8.91 0.17
CA SER A 38 5.16 -9.35 -1.24
C SER A 38 5.89 -8.34 -2.13
N ARG A 39 5.68 -7.04 -1.89
CA ARG A 39 6.35 -5.96 -2.64
C ARG A 39 7.84 -5.91 -2.28
N ALA A 40 8.18 -6.01 -0.99
CA ALA A 40 9.56 -6.06 -0.54
C ALA A 40 10.34 -7.25 -1.13
N MET A 41 9.71 -8.42 -1.25
CA MET A 41 10.34 -9.61 -1.86
C MET A 41 10.37 -9.56 -3.40
N GLY A 42 9.42 -8.87 -4.03
CA GLY A 42 9.28 -8.78 -5.49
C GLY A 42 10.29 -7.85 -6.16
N PHE A 43 10.83 -6.86 -5.44
CA PHE A 43 11.81 -5.91 -5.97
C PHE A 43 13.25 -6.48 -6.00
N ASN A 44 13.44 -7.58 -6.72
CA ASN A 44 14.76 -8.14 -7.03
C ASN A 44 14.91 -8.26 -8.55
N LYS A 45 16.09 -7.91 -9.08
CA LYS A 45 16.43 -8.02 -10.51
C LYS A 45 16.12 -9.40 -11.08
N ALA A 46 16.43 -10.47 -10.34
CA ALA A 46 16.15 -11.84 -10.80
C ALA A 46 14.64 -12.12 -10.93
N VAL A 47 13.83 -11.59 -10.01
CA VAL A 47 12.37 -11.76 -10.03
C VAL A 47 11.75 -10.90 -11.14
N ALA A 48 12.23 -9.67 -11.30
CA ALA A 48 11.80 -8.77 -12.36
C ALA A 48 12.09 -9.36 -13.75
N ASN A 49 13.30 -9.87 -13.99
CA ASN A 49 13.66 -10.48 -15.27
C ASN A 49 12.76 -11.69 -15.57
N ARG A 50 12.59 -12.60 -14.60
CA ARG A 50 11.69 -13.76 -14.77
C ARG A 50 10.26 -13.35 -15.09
N PHE A 51 9.77 -12.24 -14.52
CA PHE A 51 8.44 -11.72 -14.83
C PHE A 51 8.34 -11.29 -16.30
N PHE A 52 9.31 -10.54 -16.81
CA PHE A 52 9.33 -10.11 -18.21
C PHE A 52 9.49 -11.28 -19.18
N ASP A 53 10.37 -12.24 -18.88
CA ASP A 53 10.55 -13.45 -19.69
C ASP A 53 9.26 -14.27 -19.83
N LEU A 54 8.48 -14.37 -18.73
CA LEU A 54 7.19 -15.06 -18.74
C LEU A 54 6.14 -14.27 -19.51
N MET A 55 6.14 -12.94 -19.36
CA MET A 55 5.20 -12.07 -20.05
C MET A 55 5.40 -12.13 -21.57
N GLU A 56 6.65 -12.07 -22.04
CA GLU A 56 6.99 -12.19 -23.46
C GLU A 56 6.49 -13.50 -24.05
N LYS A 57 6.77 -14.63 -23.40
CA LYS A 57 6.29 -15.96 -23.82
C LYS A 57 4.77 -16.04 -23.91
N VAL A 58 4.05 -15.41 -22.99
CA VAL A 58 2.58 -15.39 -22.99
C VAL A 58 2.05 -14.51 -24.13
N VAL A 59 2.63 -13.34 -24.34
CA VAL A 59 2.23 -12.44 -25.44
C VAL A 59 2.44 -13.11 -26.79
N GLU A 60 3.60 -13.75 -27.01
CA GLU A 60 3.90 -14.49 -28.23
C GLU A 60 2.97 -15.69 -28.43
N ARG A 61 2.76 -16.49 -27.38
CA ARG A 61 1.94 -17.71 -27.46
C ARG A 61 0.48 -17.45 -27.82
N TYR A 62 -0.08 -16.35 -27.34
CA TYR A 62 -1.50 -16.02 -27.54
C TYR A 62 -1.73 -14.87 -28.53
N GLY A 63 -0.69 -14.31 -29.14
CA GLY A 63 -0.79 -13.19 -30.07
C GLY A 63 -1.53 -12.00 -29.45
N LEU A 64 -1.21 -11.67 -28.19
CA LEU A 64 -1.94 -10.63 -27.45
C LEU A 64 -1.62 -9.25 -28.03
N THR A 65 -2.65 -8.56 -28.53
CA THR A 65 -2.56 -7.16 -28.91
C THR A 65 -2.71 -6.26 -27.69
N VAL A 66 -2.24 -5.00 -27.77
CA VAL A 66 -2.37 -4.01 -26.68
C VAL A 66 -3.84 -3.84 -26.25
N GLU A 67 -4.76 -3.99 -27.19
CA GLU A 67 -6.21 -4.01 -26.99
C GLU A 67 -6.74 -5.30 -26.36
N LYS A 68 -5.90 -6.17 -25.81
CA LYS A 68 -6.32 -7.33 -25.03
C LYS A 68 -5.62 -7.40 -23.68
N ILE A 69 -4.72 -6.45 -23.41
CA ILE A 69 -3.93 -6.39 -22.19
C ILE A 69 -4.59 -5.41 -21.23
N SER A 70 -5.11 -5.96 -20.13
CA SER A 70 -5.52 -5.20 -18.95
C SER A 70 -4.43 -5.26 -17.89
N HIS A 71 -4.22 -4.14 -17.20
CA HIS A 71 -3.51 -4.14 -15.93
C HIS A 71 -4.51 -4.20 -14.78
N VAL A 72 -4.18 -4.99 -13.77
CA VAL A 72 -4.94 -5.06 -12.53
C VAL A 72 -3.96 -4.82 -11.40
N ASP A 73 -4.09 -3.67 -10.73
CA ASP A 73 -3.28 -3.37 -9.56
C ASP A 73 -4.11 -3.44 -8.28
N LYS A 74 -3.45 -3.80 -7.19
CA LYS A 74 -4.07 -3.89 -5.87
C LYS A 74 -4.03 -2.52 -5.22
N THR A 75 -5.20 -2.00 -4.88
CA THR A 75 -5.31 -0.80 -4.04
C THR A 75 -5.87 -1.21 -2.68
N GLY A 76 -5.02 -1.18 -1.65
CA GLY A 76 -5.44 -1.45 -0.27
C GLY A 76 -6.30 -0.30 0.26
N ILE A 77 -7.62 -0.41 0.17
CA ILE A 77 -8.53 0.52 0.86
C ILE A 77 -8.71 0.00 2.29
N THR A 78 -7.95 0.57 3.23
CA THR A 78 -8.07 0.23 4.65
C THR A 78 -9.07 1.15 5.34
N VAL A 79 -10.14 0.59 5.88
CA VAL A 79 -11.12 1.30 6.74
C VAL A 79 -10.60 1.64 8.13
N ASN A 80 -9.41 1.15 8.52
CA ASN A 80 -8.77 1.51 9.78
C ASN A 80 -7.46 2.26 9.48
N PRO A 81 -7.38 3.58 9.66
CA PRO A 81 -6.13 4.31 9.52
C PRO A 81 -5.21 3.89 10.66
N LYS A 82 -4.31 2.93 10.41
CA LYS A 82 -3.22 2.65 11.34
C LYS A 82 -2.29 3.87 11.31
N THR A 83 -2.44 4.78 12.27
CA THR A 83 -1.43 5.81 12.50
C THR A 83 -0.15 5.10 12.89
N GLN A 84 0.79 4.97 11.96
CA GLN A 84 2.09 4.40 12.25
C GLN A 84 2.84 5.35 13.18
N SER A 85 3.30 4.81 14.31
CA SER A 85 4.15 5.55 15.24
C SER A 85 5.44 5.99 14.54
N ARG A 86 5.94 7.17 14.91
CA ARG A 86 7.20 7.68 14.36
C ARG A 86 8.35 6.90 14.98
N VAL A 87 9.33 6.52 14.18
CA VAL A 87 10.53 5.79 14.62
C VAL A 87 11.76 6.66 14.43
N SER A 88 12.73 6.52 15.34
CA SER A 88 14.05 7.14 15.23
C SER A 88 14.90 6.40 14.20
N SER A 89 15.38 7.13 13.18
CA SER A 89 16.26 6.59 12.13
C SER A 89 17.43 7.53 11.86
N LEU A 90 18.52 6.99 11.30
CA LEU A 90 19.69 7.78 10.92
C LEU A 90 19.31 8.88 9.93
N LYS A 91 19.83 10.08 10.19
CA LYS A 91 19.68 11.24 9.31
C LYS A 91 20.26 10.88 7.94
N ARG A 92 19.53 11.20 6.85
CA ARG A 92 19.79 10.85 5.42
C ARG A 92 19.27 9.50 4.93
N ARG A 93 18.72 8.62 5.76
CA ARG A 93 17.89 7.51 5.26
C ARG A 93 16.56 8.07 4.75
N ARG A 94 16.33 7.99 3.43
CA ARG A 94 15.13 8.57 2.78
C ARG A 94 13.87 7.76 3.03
N GLN A 95 13.99 6.44 3.09
CA GLN A 95 12.87 5.52 3.29
C GLN A 95 13.11 4.70 4.56
N VAL A 96 12.12 4.69 5.44
CA VAL A 96 12.10 3.87 6.67
C VAL A 96 10.77 3.13 6.64
N GLU A 97 10.85 1.86 6.32
CA GLU A 97 9.68 1.05 6.01
C GLU A 97 9.40 0.09 7.15
N VAL A 98 8.13 -0.24 7.33
CA VAL A 98 7.72 -1.37 8.15
C VAL A 98 7.02 -2.39 7.28
N LEU A 99 7.53 -3.61 7.35
CA LEU A 99 6.88 -4.79 6.80
C LEU A 99 5.54 -4.96 7.50
N THR A 100 4.48 -4.67 6.76
CA THR A 100 3.12 -4.85 7.27
C THR A 100 2.65 -6.26 6.91
N SER A 101 1.97 -6.92 7.85
CA SER A 101 1.36 -8.23 7.59
C SER A 101 0.41 -8.15 6.40
N ALA A 102 0.37 -9.24 5.62
CA ALA A 102 -0.41 -9.33 4.38
C ALA A 102 -1.81 -8.75 4.58
N ASP A 103 -2.14 -7.75 3.75
CA ASP A 103 -3.30 -6.91 3.94
C ASP A 103 -4.59 -7.76 3.88
N ARG A 104 -5.36 -7.78 4.97
CA ARG A 104 -6.53 -8.67 5.13
C ARG A 104 -7.78 -8.18 4.39
N ARG A 105 -7.71 -7.08 3.63
CA ARG A 105 -8.84 -6.48 2.88
C ARG A 105 -8.29 -5.77 1.64
N GLN A 106 -8.37 -6.40 0.46
CA GLN A 106 -7.69 -5.95 -0.75
C GLN A 106 -8.72 -5.61 -1.83
N THR A 107 -8.86 -4.33 -2.18
CA THR A 107 -9.61 -3.93 -3.37
C THR A 107 -8.66 -3.99 -4.57
N TYR A 108 -9.12 -4.51 -5.70
CA TYR A 108 -8.33 -4.54 -6.93
C TYR A 108 -8.90 -3.49 -7.87
N ILE A 109 -8.07 -2.58 -8.36
CA ILE A 109 -8.49 -1.62 -9.37
C ILE A 109 -7.90 -2.09 -10.69
N CYS A 110 -8.77 -2.53 -11.58
CA CYS A 110 -8.41 -2.89 -12.95
C CYS A 110 -8.40 -1.62 -13.80
N TYR A 111 -7.32 -1.39 -14.55
CA TYR A 111 -7.26 -0.36 -15.58
C TYR A 111 -6.75 -0.98 -16.88
N TRP A 112 -7.41 -0.66 -17.98
CA TRP A 112 -7.10 -1.20 -19.28
C TRP A 112 -6.12 -0.29 -20.04
N ALA A 113 -5.23 -0.88 -20.85
CA ALA A 113 -4.23 -0.11 -21.61
C ALA A 113 -4.86 0.66 -22.79
N SER A 114 -5.88 0.12 -23.46
CA SER A 114 -6.55 0.76 -24.61
C SER A 114 -7.85 1.50 -24.24
N ARG A 115 -7.77 2.71 -23.66
CA ARG A 115 -8.83 3.76 -23.57
C ARG A 115 -10.28 3.38 -23.15
N ALA A 116 -10.57 2.13 -22.83
CA ALA A 116 -11.86 1.61 -22.44
C ALA A 116 -11.87 1.40 -20.92
N TYR A 117 -12.85 1.98 -20.24
CA TYR A 117 -12.94 1.90 -18.79
C TYR A 117 -13.61 0.57 -18.40
N MET A 118 -12.89 -0.30 -17.70
CA MET A 118 -13.47 -1.48 -17.06
C MET A 118 -14.13 -1.09 -15.73
N LEU A 119 -15.23 -1.75 -15.39
CA LEU A 119 -15.85 -1.60 -14.08
C LEU A 119 -14.83 -2.01 -12.98
N PRO A 120 -14.66 -1.20 -11.93
CA PRO A 120 -13.76 -1.55 -10.83
C PRO A 120 -14.24 -2.82 -10.14
N MET A 121 -13.34 -3.80 -9.98
CA MET A 121 -13.66 -5.10 -9.38
C MET A 121 -13.34 -5.10 -7.88
N LEU A 122 -14.37 -5.18 -7.03
CA LEU A 122 -14.17 -5.30 -5.59
C LEU A 122 -14.09 -6.78 -5.16
N VAL A 123 -12.88 -7.27 -4.90
CA VAL A 123 -12.66 -8.64 -4.40
C VAL A 123 -12.59 -8.63 -2.88
N PHE A 124 -13.46 -9.38 -2.21
CA PHE A 124 -13.43 -9.53 -0.75
C PHE A 124 -12.61 -10.76 -0.35
N PRO A 125 -11.46 -10.60 0.34
CA PRO A 125 -10.68 -11.73 0.85
C PRO A 125 -11.34 -12.29 2.11
N ARG A 126 -12.45 -13.03 1.95
CA ARG A 126 -13.09 -13.77 3.05
C ARG A 126 -13.47 -15.17 2.59
N LYS A 127 -13.24 -16.15 3.46
CA LYS A 127 -13.66 -17.55 3.24
C LYS A 127 -15.18 -17.72 3.20
N ARG A 128 -15.93 -16.80 3.83
CA ARG A 128 -17.39 -16.75 3.83
C ARG A 128 -17.87 -15.43 3.22
N LEU A 129 -18.66 -15.55 2.16
CA LEU A 129 -19.30 -14.42 1.50
C LEU A 129 -20.50 -13.97 2.32
N GLN A 130 -20.58 -12.68 2.65
CA GLN A 130 -21.76 -12.08 3.27
C GLN A 130 -22.62 -11.43 2.19
N GLN A 131 -23.93 -11.67 2.21
CA GLN A 131 -24.87 -11.11 1.22
C GLN A 131 -24.92 -9.58 1.23
N GLU A 132 -24.69 -8.96 2.39
CA GLU A 132 -24.60 -7.50 2.53
C GLU A 132 -23.49 -6.89 1.66
N LEU A 133 -22.43 -7.65 1.36
CA LEU A 133 -21.33 -7.20 0.50
C LEU A 133 -21.65 -7.32 -1.00
N GLN A 134 -22.77 -7.93 -1.36
CA GLN A 134 -23.24 -8.05 -2.74
C GLN A 134 -24.25 -6.96 -3.12
N LEU A 135 -24.70 -6.16 -2.16
CA LEU A 135 -25.66 -5.09 -2.39
C LEU A 135 -25.05 -4.03 -3.32
N GLY A 136 -25.67 -3.81 -4.48
CA GLY A 136 -25.20 -2.84 -5.47
C GLY A 136 -24.09 -3.33 -6.41
N LYS A 137 -23.81 -4.63 -6.46
CA LYS A 137 -22.93 -5.21 -7.49
C LYS A 137 -23.53 -5.03 -8.89
N SER A 138 -22.69 -4.78 -9.88
CA SER A 138 -23.11 -4.81 -11.28
C SER A 138 -23.55 -6.22 -11.69
N PRO A 139 -24.57 -6.37 -12.54
CA PRO A 139 -24.97 -7.68 -13.07
C PRO A 139 -23.76 -8.38 -13.72
N GLY A 140 -23.41 -9.58 -13.24
CA GLY A 140 -22.29 -10.39 -13.76
C GLY A 140 -20.98 -10.37 -12.94
N ALA A 141 -20.95 -9.78 -11.74
CA ALA A 141 -19.79 -9.69 -10.84
C ALA A 141 -19.94 -10.43 -9.49
#